data_AF-S7WFY9-F1
#
_entry.id   AF-S7WFY9-F1
#
_cell.length_a   1.000
_cell.length_b   1.000
_cell.length_c   1.000
_cell.angle_alpha   90.00
_cell.angle_beta   90.00
_cell.angle_gamma   90.00
#
_symmetry.space_group_name_H-M   'P 1'
#
loop_
_entity.id
_entity.type
_entity.pdbx_description
1 polymer ?
#
loop_
_entity_poly.entity_id
_entity_poly.type
_entity_poly.pdbx_seq_one_letter_code
_entity_poly.pdbx_strand_id
1 'polypeptide(L)'
;MVLGENISQTAQFLSTGAADIGIIALSLALSPTMKQYRKAYYLLPENSHNPLLQGAIITAFGKGNPDAASFFAFLKSESAVVIFETYGFNQAAK
;
A
#
# COMPACT_ATOMS: atom_id res chain seq x y z
N MET A 1 23.05 2.76 -7.63
CA MET A 1 21.86 2.18 -6.95
C MET A 1 21.58 3.01 -5.72
N VAL A 2 20.36 3.54 -5.58
CA VAL A 2 19.92 4.31 -4.41
C VAL A 2 18.91 3.46 -3.66
N LEU A 3 18.98 3.42 -2.35
CA LEU A 3 18.04 2.69 -1.50
C LEU A 3 17.19 3.70 -0.74
N GLY A 4 15.87 3.57 -0.85
CA GLY A 4 14.96 4.28 0.04
C GLY A 4 14.93 3.60 1.41
N GLU A 5 14.89 4.38 2.48
CA GLU A 5 14.64 3.93 3.85
C GLU A 5 13.25 3.28 3.98
N ASN A 6 12.32 3.62 3.08
CA ASN A 6 11.03 2.97 2.95
C ASN A 6 10.49 3.07 1.51
N ILE A 7 9.34 2.43 1.29
CA ILE A 7 8.71 2.34 -0.02
C ILE A 7 8.20 3.69 -0.55
N SER A 8 7.79 4.61 0.34
CA SER A 8 7.35 5.97 -0.03
C SER A 8 8.52 6.83 -0.51
N GLN A 9 9.67 6.73 0.14
CA GLN A 9 10.88 7.42 -0.32
C GLN A 9 11.36 6.88 -1.67
N THR A 10 11.26 5.57 -1.87
CA THR A 10 11.56 4.95 -3.18
C THR A 10 10.66 5.52 -4.28
N ALA A 11 9.36 5.69 -4.02
CA ALA A 11 8.45 6.35 -4.96
C ALA A 11 8.77 7.84 -5.17
N GLN A 12 9.22 8.54 -4.12
CA GLN A 12 9.68 9.93 -4.24
C GLN A 12 10.89 10.06 -5.16
N PHE A 13 11.86 9.13 -5.09
CA PHE A 13 13.00 9.17 -6.01
C PHE A 13 12.59 9.03 -7.47
N LEU A 14 11.54 8.25 -7.75
CA LEU A 14 10.98 8.13 -9.10
C LEU A 14 10.25 9.42 -9.52
N SER A 15 9.51 10.06 -8.61
CA SER A 15 8.75 11.28 -8.94
C SER A 15 9.65 12.51 -9.12
N THR A 16 10.80 12.56 -8.47
CA THR A 16 11.78 13.65 -8.59
C THR A 16 12.83 13.43 -9.68
N GLY A 17 12.89 12.23 -10.26
CA GLY A 17 13.93 11.86 -11.23
C GLY A 17 15.29 11.54 -10.58
N ALA A 18 15.34 11.36 -9.26
CA ALA A 18 16.54 10.86 -8.58
C ALA A 18 16.83 9.37 -8.89
N ALA A 19 15.84 8.64 -9.39
CA ALA A 19 15.98 7.32 -9.97
C ALA A 19 15.12 7.18 -11.23
N ASP A 20 15.66 6.54 -12.27
CA ASP A 20 14.94 6.29 -13.53
C ASP A 20 13.97 5.09 -13.44
N ILE A 21 14.33 4.08 -12.63
CA ILE A 21 13.59 2.82 -12.44
C ILE A 21 13.61 2.47 -10.95
N GLY A 22 12.50 1.95 -10.44
CA GLY A 22 12.40 1.50 -9.05
C GLY A 22 11.24 0.53 -8.85
N ILE A 23 11.41 -0.38 -7.88
CA ILE A 23 10.35 -1.30 -7.45
C ILE A 23 9.60 -0.62 -6.30
N ILE A 24 8.31 -0.37 -6.50
CA ILE A 24 7.44 0.28 -5.52
C ILE A 24 6.16 -0.52 -5.29
N ALA A 25 5.46 -0.22 -4.19
CA ALA A 25 4.12 -0.78 -3.95
C ALA A 25 3.13 -0.29 -5.01
N LEU A 26 2.26 -1.19 -5.50
CA LEU A 26 1.20 -0.85 -6.44
C LEU A 26 0.28 0.26 -5.92
N SER A 27 0.02 0.29 -4.61
CA SER A 27 -0.77 1.34 -3.97
C SER A 27 -0.19 2.74 -4.10
N LEU A 28 1.14 2.86 -4.12
CA LEU A 28 1.79 4.13 -4.40
C LEU A 28 1.71 4.45 -5.89
N ALA A 29 1.95 3.49 -6.78
CA ALA A 29 1.82 3.69 -8.23
C ALA A 29 0.40 4.15 -8.65
N LEU A 30 -0.64 3.64 -7.97
CA LEU A 30 -2.03 4.02 -8.18
C LEU A 30 -2.47 5.26 -7.40
N SER A 31 -1.62 5.86 -6.57
CA SER A 31 -2.00 7.06 -5.80
C SER A 31 -2.21 8.29 -6.69
N PRO A 32 -3.11 9.23 -6.35
CA PRO A 32 -3.31 10.46 -7.13
C PRO A 32 -2.02 11.22 -7.40
N THR A 33 -1.13 11.29 -6.40
CA THR A 33 0.18 11.95 -6.51
C THR A 33 1.07 11.28 -7.55
N MET A 34 1.07 9.94 -7.63
CA MET A 34 1.90 9.22 -8.60
C MET A 34 1.24 9.04 -9.97
N LYS A 35 -0.09 9.07 -10.04
CA LYS A 35 -0.86 8.92 -11.28
C LYS A 35 -0.43 9.91 -12.35
N GLN A 36 0.00 11.13 -11.99
CA GLN A 36 0.46 12.12 -12.98
C GLN A 36 1.72 11.69 -13.74
N TYR A 37 2.55 10.82 -13.14
CA TYR A 37 3.81 10.38 -13.73
C TYR A 37 3.65 9.26 -14.76
N ARG A 38 2.43 8.73 -14.98
CA ARG A 38 1.85 7.85 -16.04
C ARG A 38 2.75 6.93 -16.91
N LYS A 39 4.02 6.74 -16.59
CA LYS A 39 4.87 5.76 -17.25
C LYS A 39 4.38 4.38 -16.82
N ALA A 40 4.13 3.53 -17.81
CA ALA A 40 3.64 2.18 -17.62
C ALA A 40 4.45 1.48 -16.53
N TYR A 41 3.83 1.25 -15.37
CA TYR A 41 4.39 0.33 -14.40
C TYR A 41 4.23 -1.09 -14.95
N TYR A 42 5.15 -1.96 -14.60
CA TYR A 42 5.04 -3.38 -14.88
C TYR A 42 4.73 -4.10 -13.58
N LEU A 43 3.64 -4.86 -13.55
CA LEU A 43 3.35 -5.74 -12.41
C LEU A 43 4.33 -6.91 -12.44
N LEU A 44 5.08 -7.06 -11.36
CA LEU A 44 5.90 -8.24 -11.17
C LEU A 44 4.98 -9.47 -11.05
N PRO A 45 5.32 -10.61 -11.67
CA PRO A 45 4.56 -11.84 -11.51
C PRO A 45 4.44 -12.23 -10.04
N GLU A 46 3.26 -12.64 -9.58
CA GLU A 46 3.02 -12.97 -8.17
C GLU A 46 3.95 -14.09 -7.65
N ASN A 47 4.40 -14.99 -8.54
CA ASN A 47 5.32 -16.08 -8.22
C ASN A 47 6.80 -15.64 -8.19
N SER A 48 7.12 -14.37 -8.48
CA SER A 48 8.49 -13.86 -8.45
C SER A 48 8.91 -13.33 -7.08
N HIS A 49 8.01 -13.33 -6.10
CA HIS A 49 8.28 -12.89 -4.72
C HIS A 49 7.36 -13.61 -3.72
N ASN A 50 7.71 -13.55 -2.44
CA ASN A 50 6.81 -14.01 -1.40
C ASN A 50 5.56 -13.10 -1.33
N PRO A 51 4.37 -13.63 -0.99
CA PRO A 51 3.17 -12.82 -0.83
C PRO A 51 3.36 -11.71 0.21
N LEU A 52 2.88 -10.50 -0.13
CA LEU A 52 2.93 -9.33 0.75
C LEU A 52 1.67 -9.27 1.62
N LEU A 53 1.62 -10.10 2.66
CA LEU A 53 0.49 -10.15 3.59
C LEU A 53 0.54 -8.96 4.55
N GLN A 54 -0.50 -8.12 4.53
CA GLN A 54 -0.63 -6.97 5.44
C GLN A 54 -1.70 -7.24 6.49
N GLY A 55 -1.34 -7.00 7.75
CA GLY A 55 -2.23 -7.21 8.89
C GLY A 55 -2.30 -5.98 9.78
N ALA A 56 -3.39 -5.87 10.53
CA ALA A 56 -3.57 -4.86 11.55
C ALA A 56 -3.92 -5.53 12.88
N ILE A 57 -3.50 -4.92 13.99
CA ILE A 57 -3.86 -5.31 15.35
C ILE A 57 -4.22 -4.09 16.18
N ILE A 58 -5.05 -4.26 17.21
CA ILE A 58 -5.20 -3.27 18.28
C ILE A 58 -4.10 -3.55 19.31
N THR A 59 -3.32 -2.53 19.65
CA THR A 59 -2.24 -2.65 20.64
C THR A 59 -2.79 -2.86 22.06
N ALA A 60 -1.95 -3.34 22.98
CA ALA A 60 -2.34 -3.49 24.39
C ALA A 60 -2.83 -2.17 25.00
N PHE A 61 -2.20 -1.05 24.65
CA PHE A 61 -2.61 0.29 25.05
C PHE A 61 -4.00 0.66 24.48
N GLY A 62 -4.27 0.29 23.23
CA GLY A 62 -5.54 0.59 22.56
C GLY A 62 -6.71 -0.34 22.92
N LYS A 63 -6.48 -1.40 23.71
CA LYS A 63 -7.48 -2.45 23.99
C LYS A 63 -8.80 -1.93 24.58
N GLY A 64 -8.75 -0.86 25.38
CA GLY A 64 -9.92 -0.24 25.99
C GLY A 64 -10.49 0.94 25.20
N ASN A 65 -9.91 1.29 24.05
CA ASN A 65 -10.33 2.45 23.27
C ASN A 65 -11.48 2.07 22.32
N PRO A 66 -12.71 2.58 22.51
CA PRO A 66 -13.84 2.28 21.64
C PRO A 66 -13.63 2.77 20.19
N ASP A 67 -12.84 3.83 19.98
CA ASP A 67 -12.53 4.34 18.65
C ASP A 67 -11.58 3.39 17.90
N ALA A 68 -10.63 2.77 18.62
CA ALA A 68 -9.75 1.76 18.02
C ALA A 68 -10.55 0.52 17.57
N ALA A 69 -11.51 0.08 18.37
CA ALA A 69 -12.41 -1.02 18.01
C ALA A 69 -13.30 -0.65 16.82
N SER A 70 -13.86 0.56 16.81
CA SER A 70 -14.72 1.06 15.72
C SER A 70 -13.94 1.19 14.41
N PHE A 71 -12.72 1.73 14.46
CA PHE A 71 -11.85 1.82 13.28
C PHE A 71 -11.46 0.43 12.77
N PHE A 72 -11.10 -0.50 13.66
CA PHE A 72 -10.77 -1.87 13.27
C PHE A 72 -11.95 -2.60 12.61
N ALA A 73 -13.18 -2.35 13.09
CA ALA A 73 -14.39 -2.84 12.44
C ALA A 73 -14.63 -2.19 11.07
N PHE A 74 -14.40 -0.88 10.95
CA PHE A 74 -14.50 -0.17 9.67
C PHE A 74 -13.54 -0.73 8.62
N LEU A 75 -12.29 -1.07 8.96
CA LEU A 75 -11.32 -1.66 8.03
C LEU A 75 -11.80 -2.97 7.38
N LYS A 76 -12.78 -3.65 7.99
CA LYS A 76 -13.41 -4.89 7.49
C LYS A 76 -14.74 -4.67 6.77
N SER A 77 -15.20 -3.43 6.67
CA SER A 77 -16.45 -3.07 6.00
C SER A 77 -16.30 -3.08 4.48
N GLU A 78 -17.41 -3.23 3.76
CA GLU A 78 -17.45 -3.13 2.30
C GLU A 78 -16.90 -1.78 1.79
N SER A 79 -17.20 -0.69 2.50
CA SER A 79 -16.66 0.63 2.15
C SER A 79 -15.13 0.69 2.20
N ALA A 80 -14.52 0.04 3.20
CA ALA A 80 -13.07 -0.06 3.28
C ALA A 80 -12.51 -0.99 2.20
N VAL A 81 -13.16 -2.11 1.90
CA VAL A 81 -12.77 -3.02 0.80
C VAL A 81 -12.66 -2.26 -0.52
N VAL A 82 -13.66 -1.43 -0.87
CA VAL A 82 -13.63 -0.60 -2.08
C VAL A 82 -12.44 0.38 -2.08
N ILE A 83 -12.11 0.97 -0.93
CA ILE A 83 -10.93 1.84 -0.79
C ILE A 83 -9.65 1.03 -1.05
N PHE A 84 -9.51 -0.15 -0.45
CA PHE A 84 -8.34 -1.02 -0.66
C PHE A 84 -8.16 -1.41 -2.13
N GLU A 85 -9.22 -1.86 -2.79
CA GLU A 85 -9.19 -2.23 -4.21
C GLU A 85 -8.84 -1.04 -5.12
N THR A 86 -9.33 0.15 -4.80
CA THR A 86 -9.01 1.39 -5.54
C THR A 86 -7.51 1.68 -5.56
N TYR A 87 -6.79 1.28 -4.51
CA TYR A 87 -5.34 1.39 -4.39
C TYR A 87 -4.61 0.07 -4.67
N GLY A 88 -5.25 -0.91 -5.31
CA GLY A 88 -4.59 -2.14 -5.77
C GLY A 88 -4.21 -3.12 -4.66
N PHE A 89 -4.89 -3.04 -3.51
CA PHE A 89 -4.83 -4.10 -2.50
C PHE A 89 -5.91 -5.14 -2.77
N ASN A 90 -5.55 -6.40 -2.54
CA ASN A 90 -6.47 -7.51 -2.63
C ASN A 90 -6.73 -7.99 -1.20
N GLN A 91 -7.98 -8.00 -0.76
CA GLN A 91 -8.31 -8.68 0.50
C GLN A 91 -8.45 -10.17 0.23
N ALA A 92 -7.82 -11.00 1.06
CA ALA A 92 -8.04 -12.44 1.01
C ALA A 92 -9.55 -12.69 1.15
N ALA A 93 -10.12 -13.46 0.21
CA ALA A 93 -11.50 -13.90 0.32
C ALA A 93 -11.69 -14.55 1.70
N LYS A 94 -12.76 -14.14 2.38
CA LYS A 94 -13.18 -14.68 3.68
C LYS A 94 -13.34 -16.20 3.62
#